data_AF-A0AAV7Y3U0-F1
#
_entry.id   AF-A0AAV7Y3U0-F1
#
_cell.length_a   1.000
_cell.length_b   1.000
_cell.length_c   1.000
_cell.angle_alpha   90.00
_cell.angle_beta   90.00
_cell.angle_gamma   90.00
#
_symmetry.space_group_name_H-M   'P 1'
#
loop_
_entity.id
_entity.type
_entity.pdbx_description
1 polymer ?
#
loop_
_entity_poly.entity_id
_entity_poly.type
_entity_poly.pdbx_seq_one_letter_code
_entity_poly.pdbx_strand_id
1 'polypeptide(L)'
;MKSSKSLETKIDSPRTTSSDSSNTVNNCSNQSDELIIEQLEEDIFFANCDLFPSLQKLYNIIQSVISEVKDEKNTISTALKTLLDSMFLQVEKCLDLNRIQNEKQRKDFQKLIKLYKKKVNKTKEQLNRRLSALEEVKVIKDDLIVTNLQFKKKISVLKKSLSQQKIQSGLTLLKVQKESLEIKKKHNWINHCNMRQLNISLENSTFTKPLNFLQQKEYNFNWNFNEKTPFIHNFENDSLKKHSIKAGFSLEYGGLGLAPSPLQYLMLSILAEFVKSFVTLCSINCLKLKEVFAELILQKNYKKYLGFNVNDILIPLINTKIYVQSSEHPEEIQRCFEKAKSQCCVMDYLISSSKFELDYDLITTEKNMVRKENAKSTLNGLKIKKVKKLSKKYQKKKTEDIEPFTVQGFWNVKNNNEHCQFKGYLSCEKKGEVLYEIDWPIEIGGTNKIPDWHEVMAASISSMSLSTFVLYCTIYNIKIDDLGITYLGKWDQRKLYNLVAQENDKTITDNNINIKYHIKTNELDDTIKKIVDLVKQACVGYNLANGNTQIAMNLQINEDIPQSVLLKLRKLSLLDHK
;
A
#
# COMPACT_ATOMS: atom_id res chain seq x y z
N MET A 1 -23.81 -12.59 58.96
CA MET A 1 -23.87 -14.07 59.10
C MET A 1 -24.65 -14.66 57.93
N LYS A 2 -24.21 -15.83 57.41
CA LYS A 2 -24.60 -16.55 56.16
C LYS A 2 -23.92 -16.01 54.88
N SER A 3 -22.70 -16.45 54.56
CA SER A 3 -22.24 -17.71 53.90
C SER A 3 -22.61 -17.81 52.42
N SER A 4 -21.68 -17.41 51.54
CA SER A 4 -21.68 -17.68 50.10
C SER A 4 -20.98 -19.02 49.82
N LYS A 5 -21.70 -19.93 49.16
CA LYS A 5 -21.19 -21.21 48.65
C LYS A 5 -20.40 -20.98 47.36
N SER A 6 -19.18 -21.48 47.30
CA SER A 6 -18.39 -21.69 46.09
C SER A 6 -18.91 -22.91 45.32
N LEU A 7 -19.00 -22.79 43.99
CA LEU A 7 -19.28 -23.90 43.10
C LEU A 7 -18.10 -24.02 42.12
N GLU A 8 -17.39 -25.14 42.26
CA GLU A 8 -16.32 -25.62 41.38
C GLU A 8 -16.93 -26.16 40.09
N THR A 9 -16.34 -25.83 38.95
CA THR A 9 -16.62 -26.50 37.67
C THR A 9 -15.34 -27.12 37.11
N LYS A 10 -15.42 -28.44 36.92
CA LYS A 10 -14.42 -29.32 36.32
C LYS A 10 -14.24 -29.00 34.82
N ILE A 11 -13.00 -29.04 34.36
CA ILE A 11 -12.62 -28.97 32.95
C ILE A 11 -12.31 -30.38 32.48
N ASP A 12 -13.16 -30.94 31.61
CA ASP A 12 -12.87 -32.17 30.87
C ASP A 12 -12.27 -31.83 29.49
N SER A 13 -11.21 -32.55 29.15
CA SER A 13 -10.46 -32.45 27.89
C SER A 13 -11.20 -33.13 26.72
N PRO A 14 -11.07 -32.67 25.47
CA PRO A 14 -11.55 -33.45 24.34
C PRO A 14 -10.46 -34.36 23.76
N ARG A 15 -10.89 -35.61 23.60
CA ARG A 15 -10.25 -36.75 22.95
C ARG A 15 -10.25 -36.57 21.43
N THR A 16 -9.16 -37.00 20.82
CA THR A 16 -8.97 -37.22 19.37
C THR A 16 -9.83 -38.37 18.85
N THR A 17 -10.48 -38.18 17.69
CA THR A 17 -10.88 -39.27 16.78
C THR A 17 -10.82 -38.85 15.32
N SER A 18 -10.14 -39.68 14.55
CA SER A 18 -10.05 -39.81 13.10
C SER A 18 -11.35 -40.27 12.44
N SER A 19 -11.61 -39.89 11.17
CA SER A 19 -11.76 -40.78 10.00
C SER A 19 -12.54 -40.15 8.82
N ASP A 20 -11.93 -40.24 7.65
CA ASP A 20 -12.46 -40.60 6.31
C ASP A 20 -13.30 -39.66 5.41
N SER A 21 -12.63 -39.31 4.29
CA SER A 21 -13.03 -39.47 2.87
C SER A 21 -14.06 -38.54 2.21
N SER A 22 -13.66 -37.83 1.14
CA SER A 22 -13.82 -38.28 -0.27
C SER A 22 -13.75 -37.13 -1.32
N ASN A 23 -13.13 -37.46 -2.45
CA ASN A 23 -13.30 -36.97 -3.83
C ASN A 23 -12.96 -35.52 -4.22
N THR A 24 -11.76 -35.36 -4.79
CA THR A 24 -11.42 -34.32 -5.78
C THR A 24 -11.13 -34.95 -7.15
N VAL A 25 -11.86 -34.51 -8.17
CA VAL A 25 -11.66 -34.84 -9.58
C VAL A 25 -10.65 -33.86 -10.19
N ASN A 26 -9.57 -34.39 -10.75
CA ASN A 26 -8.57 -33.66 -11.56
C ASN A 26 -8.86 -33.88 -13.05
N ASN A 27 -8.82 -32.80 -13.83
CA ASN A 27 -8.72 -32.84 -15.30
C ASN A 27 -7.72 -31.75 -15.73
N CYS A 28 -6.59 -32.15 -16.34
CA CYS A 28 -5.82 -31.42 -17.37
C CYS A 28 -4.44 -32.07 -17.64
N SER A 29 -4.27 -32.81 -18.75
CA SER A 29 -2.98 -32.98 -19.44
C SER A 29 -3.16 -33.73 -20.77
N ASN A 30 -2.99 -33.07 -21.92
CA ASN A 30 -2.96 -33.70 -23.26
C ASN A 30 -2.07 -32.88 -24.24
N GLN A 31 -0.85 -32.53 -23.82
CA GLN A 31 0.13 -31.85 -24.69
C GLN A 31 1.58 -32.37 -24.54
N SER A 32 1.82 -33.37 -23.70
CA SER A 32 3.18 -33.91 -23.44
C SER A 32 3.56 -35.09 -24.33
N ASP A 33 2.61 -35.78 -24.95
CA ASP A 33 2.87 -37.13 -25.46
C ASP A 33 3.25 -37.16 -26.95
N GLU A 34 2.95 -36.12 -27.73
CA GLU A 34 3.38 -36.01 -29.14
C GLU A 34 4.86 -35.63 -29.30
N LEU A 35 5.42 -34.86 -28.36
CA LEU A 35 6.83 -34.45 -28.37
C LEU A 35 7.80 -35.59 -28.04
N ILE A 36 7.33 -36.61 -27.32
CA ILE A 36 8.15 -37.74 -26.89
C ILE A 36 8.34 -38.75 -28.05
N ILE A 37 7.37 -38.84 -28.97
CA ILE A 37 7.41 -39.79 -30.09
C ILE A 37 8.34 -39.31 -31.22
N GLU A 38 8.36 -38.01 -31.56
CA GLU A 38 9.30 -37.46 -32.55
C GLU A 38 10.76 -37.57 -32.10
N GLN A 39 11.03 -37.39 -30.80
CA GLN A 39 12.37 -37.47 -30.22
C GLN A 39 12.93 -38.92 -30.30
N LEU A 40 12.08 -39.92 -30.07
CA LEU A 40 12.45 -41.34 -30.10
C LEU A 40 12.77 -41.85 -31.52
N GLU A 41 12.13 -41.30 -32.56
CA GLU A 41 12.40 -41.67 -33.95
C GLU A 41 13.72 -41.07 -34.49
N GLU A 42 14.09 -39.86 -34.05
CA GLU A 42 15.40 -39.27 -34.35
C GLU A 42 16.54 -40.05 -33.67
N ASP A 43 16.38 -40.43 -32.40
CA ASP A 43 17.41 -41.14 -31.65
C ASP A 43 17.67 -42.57 -32.18
N ILE A 44 16.63 -43.28 -32.64
CA ILE A 44 16.76 -44.60 -33.28
C ILE A 44 17.44 -44.51 -34.66
N PHE A 45 17.28 -43.39 -35.37
CA PHE A 45 17.94 -43.14 -36.65
C PHE A 45 19.45 -42.86 -36.48
N PHE A 46 19.84 -42.10 -35.44
CA PHE A 46 21.25 -41.80 -35.17
C PHE A 46 22.03 -42.99 -34.61
N ALA A 47 21.39 -43.93 -33.93
CA ALA A 47 22.04 -45.12 -33.38
C ALA A 47 22.51 -46.13 -34.45
N ASN A 48 21.95 -46.10 -35.66
CA ASN A 48 22.20 -47.10 -36.71
C ASN A 48 23.10 -46.61 -37.88
N CYS A 49 23.66 -45.41 -37.79
CA CYS A 49 24.60 -44.90 -38.79
C CYS A 49 26.04 -44.90 -38.26
N ASP A 50 26.93 -45.68 -38.88
CA ASP A 50 28.40 -45.72 -38.64
C ASP A 50 29.14 -44.37 -38.88
N LEU A 51 28.39 -43.28 -39.09
CA LEU A 51 28.90 -41.92 -39.29
C LEU A 51 29.27 -41.20 -37.97
N PHE A 52 28.77 -41.67 -36.83
CA PHE A 52 28.94 -40.97 -35.54
C PHE A 52 30.41 -40.87 -35.07
N PRO A 53 31.23 -41.94 -35.15
CA PRO A 53 32.65 -41.85 -34.76
C PRO A 53 33.44 -40.87 -35.63
N SER A 54 33.08 -40.77 -36.92
CA SER A 54 33.72 -39.85 -37.88
C SER A 54 33.35 -38.39 -37.61
N LEU A 55 32.08 -38.12 -37.29
CA LEU A 55 31.60 -36.77 -36.92
C LEU A 55 32.17 -36.32 -35.57
N GLN A 56 32.28 -37.23 -34.59
CA GLN A 56 32.86 -36.91 -33.28
C GLN A 56 34.36 -36.60 -33.38
N LYS A 57 35.10 -37.39 -34.17
CA LYS A 57 36.53 -37.13 -34.43
C LYS A 57 36.74 -35.79 -35.13
N LEU A 58 35.80 -35.41 -36.00
CA LEU A 58 35.82 -34.13 -36.71
C LEU A 58 35.46 -32.93 -35.82
N TYR A 59 34.48 -33.08 -34.93
CA TYR A 59 34.13 -32.06 -33.93
C TYR A 59 35.34 -31.72 -33.04
N ASN A 60 36.10 -32.74 -32.65
CA ASN A 60 37.31 -32.55 -31.84
C ASN A 60 38.42 -31.83 -32.60
N ILE A 61 38.57 -32.05 -33.92
CA ILE A 61 39.52 -31.31 -34.76
C ILE A 61 39.12 -29.83 -34.87
N ILE A 62 37.82 -29.54 -35.02
CA ILE A 62 37.31 -28.16 -35.08
C ILE A 62 37.58 -27.42 -33.78
N GLN A 63 37.36 -28.06 -32.63
CA GLN A 63 37.66 -27.47 -31.31
C GLN A 63 39.16 -27.21 -31.14
N SER A 64 40.01 -28.15 -31.58
CA SER A 64 41.47 -27.99 -31.56
C SER A 64 41.93 -26.76 -32.36
N VAL A 65 41.45 -26.61 -33.61
CA VAL A 65 41.82 -25.49 -34.50
C VAL A 65 41.32 -24.15 -33.97
N ILE A 66 40.13 -24.11 -33.36
CA ILE A 66 39.59 -22.89 -32.74
C ILE A 66 40.41 -22.49 -31.50
N SER A 67 40.95 -23.46 -30.77
CA SER A 67 41.70 -23.21 -29.53
C SER A 67 43.13 -22.71 -29.77
N GLU A 68 43.76 -23.05 -30.89
CA GLU A 68 45.18 -22.75 -31.15
C GLU A 68 45.43 -21.44 -31.92
N VAL A 69 44.45 -20.92 -32.66
CA VAL A 69 44.70 -19.77 -33.56
C VAL A 69 44.14 -18.48 -32.96
N LYS A 70 45.01 -17.71 -32.28
CA LYS A 70 44.62 -16.47 -31.60
C LYS A 70 44.61 -15.20 -32.47
N ASP A 71 45.12 -15.19 -33.71
CA ASP A 71 45.22 -13.90 -34.45
C ASP A 71 45.15 -13.92 -35.99
N GLU A 72 44.75 -15.00 -36.66
CA GLU A 72 44.63 -14.98 -38.14
C GLU A 72 43.27 -15.44 -38.68
N LYS A 73 42.34 -14.47 -38.77
CA LYS A 73 40.95 -14.64 -39.22
C LYS A 73 40.81 -15.21 -40.64
N ASN A 74 41.74 -14.87 -41.55
CA ASN A 74 41.71 -15.36 -42.94
C ASN A 74 42.08 -16.84 -43.05
N THR A 75 43.01 -17.29 -42.20
CA THR A 75 43.45 -18.69 -42.11
C THR A 75 42.32 -19.57 -41.56
N ILE A 76 41.58 -19.10 -40.55
CA ILE A 76 40.41 -19.78 -39.98
C ILE A 76 39.25 -19.86 -40.99
N SER A 77 38.95 -18.78 -41.70
CA SER A 77 37.88 -18.74 -42.72
C SER A 77 38.15 -19.73 -43.87
N THR A 78 39.41 -19.79 -44.32
CA THR A 78 39.84 -20.69 -45.40
C THR A 78 39.79 -22.15 -44.94
N ALA A 79 40.30 -22.44 -43.73
CA ALA A 79 40.26 -23.79 -43.16
C ALA A 79 38.82 -24.30 -42.96
N LEU A 80 37.90 -23.47 -42.45
CA LEU A 80 36.48 -23.83 -42.30
C LEU A 80 35.80 -24.08 -43.64
N LYS A 81 36.11 -23.28 -44.66
CA LYS A 81 35.56 -23.44 -46.01
C LYS A 81 36.04 -24.76 -46.64
N THR A 82 37.33 -25.05 -46.57
CA THR A 82 37.91 -26.31 -47.07
C THR A 82 37.37 -27.53 -46.33
N LEU A 83 37.16 -27.42 -45.00
CA LEU A 83 36.59 -28.49 -44.20
C LEU A 83 35.13 -28.78 -44.59
N LEU A 84 34.31 -27.73 -44.73
CA LEU A 84 32.93 -27.86 -45.19
C LEU A 84 32.85 -28.49 -46.57
N ASP A 85 33.65 -28.04 -47.52
CA ASP A 85 33.67 -28.59 -48.89
C ASP A 85 34.12 -30.07 -48.90
N SER A 86 35.05 -30.46 -48.02
CA SER A 86 35.46 -31.86 -47.83
C SER A 86 34.33 -32.73 -47.25
N MET A 87 33.58 -32.22 -46.26
CA MET A 87 32.40 -32.90 -45.72
C MET A 87 31.33 -33.10 -46.80
N PHE A 88 31.09 -32.10 -47.66
CA PHE A 88 30.14 -32.24 -48.76
C PHE A 88 30.54 -33.33 -49.74
N LEU A 89 31.83 -33.40 -50.08
CA LEU A 89 32.34 -34.43 -50.98
C LEU A 89 32.21 -35.84 -50.40
N GLN A 90 32.41 -36.02 -49.09
CA GLN A 90 32.21 -37.32 -48.44
C GLN A 90 30.74 -37.72 -48.37
N VAL A 91 29.85 -36.78 -48.03
CA VAL A 91 28.40 -37.04 -48.02
C VAL A 91 27.91 -37.40 -49.43
N GLU A 92 28.36 -36.71 -50.48
CA GLU A 92 28.02 -37.07 -51.86
C GLU A 92 28.59 -38.44 -52.28
N LYS A 93 29.78 -38.82 -51.82
CA LYS A 93 30.38 -40.14 -52.09
C LYS A 93 29.69 -41.28 -51.33
N CYS A 94 29.23 -41.05 -50.10
CA CYS A 94 28.47 -42.03 -49.33
C CYS A 94 27.05 -42.21 -49.85
N LEU A 95 26.51 -41.20 -50.54
CA LEU A 95 25.16 -41.19 -51.10
C LEU A 95 25.16 -41.57 -52.59
N ASP A 96 25.78 -42.70 -52.94
CA ASP A 96 25.60 -43.27 -54.28
C ASP A 96 24.17 -43.81 -54.42
N LEU A 97 23.26 -42.89 -54.78
CA LEU A 97 21.82 -43.14 -54.92
C LEU A 97 21.54 -44.29 -55.91
N ASN A 98 22.49 -44.70 -56.75
CA ASN A 98 22.37 -45.83 -57.68
C ASN A 98 22.32 -47.20 -56.99
N ARG A 99 22.67 -47.29 -55.71
CA ARG A 99 22.56 -48.53 -54.94
C ARG A 99 21.21 -48.74 -54.25
N ILE A 100 20.35 -47.72 -54.20
CA ILE A 100 19.00 -47.83 -53.62
C ILE A 100 18.05 -48.35 -54.71
N GLN A 101 17.71 -49.65 -54.66
CA GLN A 101 16.84 -50.29 -55.65
C GLN A 101 15.37 -49.88 -55.54
N ASN A 102 14.91 -49.43 -54.36
CA ASN A 102 13.53 -49.01 -54.15
C ASN A 102 13.31 -47.55 -54.56
N GLU A 103 12.49 -47.34 -55.60
CA GLU A 103 12.28 -46.02 -56.19
C GLU A 103 11.62 -45.01 -55.24
N LYS A 104 10.75 -45.47 -54.33
CA LYS A 104 10.09 -44.60 -53.34
C LYS A 104 11.10 -44.09 -52.32
N GLN A 105 11.91 -45.00 -51.75
CA GLN A 105 12.98 -44.64 -50.82
C GLN A 105 14.00 -43.71 -51.48
N ARG A 106 14.33 -43.95 -52.75
CA ARG A 106 15.22 -43.08 -53.53
C ARG A 106 14.66 -41.66 -53.68
N LYS A 107 13.35 -41.52 -53.96
CA LYS A 107 12.67 -40.21 -54.05
C LYS A 107 12.62 -39.49 -52.70
N ASP A 108 12.37 -40.20 -51.62
CA ASP A 108 12.34 -39.61 -50.29
C ASP A 108 13.75 -39.20 -49.82
N PHE A 109 14.77 -40.00 -50.13
CA PHE A 109 16.18 -39.62 -49.89
C PHE A 109 16.60 -38.40 -50.71
N GLN A 110 16.18 -38.31 -51.98
CA GLN A 110 16.44 -37.13 -52.82
C GLN A 110 15.80 -35.86 -52.24
N LYS A 111 14.58 -35.96 -51.67
CA LYS A 111 13.95 -34.83 -50.95
C LYS A 111 14.77 -34.43 -49.73
N LEU A 112 15.26 -35.40 -48.96
CA LEU A 112 16.04 -35.16 -47.75
C LEU A 112 17.38 -34.48 -48.08
N ILE A 113 18.09 -34.95 -49.12
CA ILE A 113 19.30 -34.30 -49.65
C ILE A 113 19.01 -32.87 -50.09
N LYS A 114 17.89 -32.64 -50.79
CA LYS A 114 17.49 -31.29 -51.23
C LYS A 114 17.21 -30.36 -50.05
N LEU A 115 16.57 -30.88 -49.00
CA LEU A 115 16.32 -30.16 -47.74
C LEU A 115 17.62 -29.82 -47.01
N TYR A 116 18.56 -30.77 -46.96
CA TYR A 116 19.85 -30.58 -46.32
C TYR A 116 20.72 -29.55 -47.06
N LYS A 117 20.81 -29.65 -48.40
CA LYS A 117 21.48 -28.65 -49.25
C LYS A 117 20.88 -27.24 -49.04
N LYS A 118 19.55 -27.14 -48.88
CA LYS A 118 18.87 -25.87 -48.60
C LYS A 118 19.23 -25.30 -47.22
N LYS A 119 19.23 -26.13 -46.16
CA LYS A 119 19.63 -25.70 -44.80
C LYS A 119 21.09 -25.21 -44.77
N VAL A 120 21.98 -25.97 -45.42
CA VAL A 120 23.40 -25.61 -45.54
C VAL A 120 23.60 -24.28 -46.23
N ASN A 121 22.99 -24.08 -47.41
CA ASN A 121 23.15 -22.84 -48.16
C ASN A 121 22.66 -21.63 -47.34
N LYS A 122 21.56 -21.80 -46.60
CA LYS A 122 21.06 -20.78 -45.67
C LYS A 122 22.08 -20.46 -44.57
N THR A 123 22.72 -21.47 -43.98
CA THR A 123 23.77 -21.27 -42.98
C THR A 123 25.01 -20.58 -43.57
N LYS A 124 25.43 -20.97 -44.79
CA LYS A 124 26.53 -20.33 -45.52
C LYS A 124 26.25 -18.86 -45.80
N GLU A 125 25.03 -18.53 -46.25
CA GLU A 125 24.59 -17.15 -46.43
C GLU A 125 24.57 -16.36 -45.12
N GLN A 126 24.08 -16.95 -44.03
CA GLN A 126 24.08 -16.31 -42.71
C GLN A 126 25.50 -16.05 -42.20
N LEU A 127 26.42 -16.99 -42.40
CA LEU A 127 27.82 -16.85 -42.03
C LEU A 127 28.49 -15.73 -42.84
N ASN A 128 28.27 -15.71 -44.16
CA ASN A 128 28.78 -14.66 -45.04
C ASN A 128 28.24 -13.28 -44.64
N ARG A 129 26.94 -13.16 -44.35
CA ARG A 129 26.35 -11.89 -43.85
C ARG A 129 26.99 -11.44 -42.53
N ARG A 130 27.25 -12.36 -41.61
CA ARG A 130 27.94 -12.04 -40.34
C ARG A 130 29.40 -11.66 -40.55
N LEU A 131 30.10 -12.26 -41.51
CA LEU A 131 31.47 -11.91 -41.86
C LEU A 131 31.56 -10.53 -42.52
N SER A 132 30.64 -10.19 -43.43
CA SER A 132 30.54 -8.85 -44.04
C SER A 132 30.16 -7.77 -43.03
N ALA A 133 29.23 -8.04 -42.11
CA ALA A 133 28.90 -7.12 -41.02
C ALA A 133 30.09 -6.86 -40.08
N LEU A 134 30.99 -7.83 -39.90
CA LEU A 134 32.22 -7.66 -39.13
C LEU A 134 33.30 -6.85 -39.87
N GLU A 135 33.27 -6.78 -41.21
CA GLU A 135 34.14 -5.91 -42.01
C GLU A 135 33.68 -4.45 -41.96
N GLU A 136 32.36 -4.21 -42.00
CA GLU A 136 31.78 -2.87 -41.78
C GLU A 136 32.09 -2.33 -40.38
N VAL A 137 32.07 -3.18 -39.35
CA VAL A 137 32.48 -2.81 -37.98
C VAL A 137 33.96 -2.44 -37.89
N LYS A 138 34.82 -2.94 -38.79
CA LYS A 138 36.26 -2.62 -38.79
C LYS A 138 36.54 -1.19 -39.32
N VAL A 139 35.82 -0.78 -40.37
CA VAL A 139 35.87 0.61 -40.88
C VAL A 139 35.36 1.59 -39.82
N ILE A 140 34.29 1.22 -39.11
CA ILE A 140 33.75 2.01 -37.99
C ILE A 140 34.70 2.00 -36.78
N LYS A 141 35.48 0.93 -36.55
CA LYS A 141 36.44 0.80 -35.45
C LYS A 141 37.67 1.70 -35.65
N ASP A 142 38.18 1.83 -36.87
CA ASP A 142 39.35 2.67 -37.16
C ASP A 142 38.99 4.17 -37.06
N ASP A 143 37.79 4.58 -37.50
CA ASP A 143 37.25 5.93 -37.27
C ASP A 143 36.90 6.18 -35.79
N LEU A 144 36.42 5.15 -35.07
CA LEU A 144 36.21 5.23 -33.61
C LEU A 144 37.52 5.30 -32.84
N ILE A 145 38.63 4.70 -33.28
CA ILE A 145 39.91 4.77 -32.55
C ILE A 145 40.47 6.20 -32.57
N VAL A 146 40.39 6.90 -33.71
CA VAL A 146 40.78 8.31 -33.83
C VAL A 146 39.88 9.22 -32.98
N THR A 147 38.56 8.96 -33.03
CA THR A 147 37.57 9.72 -32.24
C THR A 147 37.71 9.45 -30.73
N ASN A 148 37.97 8.19 -30.34
CA ASN A 148 38.11 7.74 -28.95
C ASN A 148 39.42 8.21 -28.31
N LEU A 149 40.49 8.49 -29.07
CA LEU A 149 41.70 9.13 -28.54
C LEU A 149 41.44 10.61 -28.16
N GLN A 150 40.69 11.35 -28.98
CA GLN A 150 40.27 12.72 -28.65
C GLN A 150 39.24 12.73 -27.51
N PHE A 151 38.32 11.75 -27.50
CA PHE A 151 37.32 11.58 -26.45
C PHE A 151 37.95 11.14 -25.11
N LYS A 152 38.96 10.26 -25.10
CA LYS A 152 39.71 9.88 -23.89
C LYS A 152 40.46 11.05 -23.28
N LYS A 153 41.00 11.97 -24.09
CA LYS A 153 41.68 13.18 -23.60
C LYS A 153 40.68 14.12 -22.91
N LYS A 154 39.52 14.37 -23.54
CA LYS A 154 38.41 15.14 -22.93
C LYS A 154 37.79 14.44 -21.72
N ILE A 155 37.60 13.12 -21.76
CA ILE A 155 37.13 12.30 -20.63
C ILE A 155 38.16 12.29 -19.49
N SER A 156 39.47 12.36 -19.73
CA SER A 156 40.45 12.44 -18.64
C SER A 156 40.39 13.78 -17.89
N VAL A 157 40.14 14.87 -18.62
CA VAL A 157 39.92 16.21 -18.06
C VAL A 157 38.57 16.28 -17.35
N LEU A 158 37.51 15.73 -17.96
CA LEU A 158 36.19 15.60 -17.33
C LEU A 158 36.19 14.63 -16.15
N LYS A 159 36.98 13.55 -16.15
CA LYS A 159 37.13 12.62 -15.02
C LYS A 159 37.93 13.26 -13.90
N LYS A 160 38.97 14.06 -14.19
CA LYS A 160 39.64 14.87 -13.16
C LYS A 160 38.67 15.89 -12.57
N SER A 161 37.93 16.63 -13.39
CA SER A 161 36.91 17.60 -12.95
C SER A 161 35.73 16.94 -12.20
N LEU A 162 35.20 15.81 -12.67
CA LEU A 162 34.16 15.03 -11.99
C LEU A 162 34.68 14.32 -10.74
N SER A 163 35.93 13.87 -10.71
CA SER A 163 36.52 13.27 -9.50
C SER A 163 36.75 14.36 -8.46
N GLN A 164 37.21 15.55 -8.84
CA GLN A 164 37.30 16.70 -7.95
C GLN A 164 35.91 17.20 -7.55
N GLN A 165 34.90 17.25 -8.43
CA GLN A 165 33.53 17.59 -8.07
C GLN A 165 32.83 16.51 -7.23
N LYS A 166 33.11 15.22 -7.44
CA LYS A 166 32.57 14.11 -6.64
C LYS A 166 33.27 13.96 -5.30
N ILE A 167 34.56 14.28 -5.23
CA ILE A 167 35.32 14.35 -3.98
C ILE A 167 34.95 15.62 -3.23
N GLN A 168 34.79 16.76 -3.89
CA GLN A 168 34.32 18.00 -3.28
C GLN A 168 32.85 17.87 -2.86
N SER A 169 31.96 17.31 -3.68
CA SER A 169 30.55 17.09 -3.31
C SER A 169 30.43 15.98 -2.27
N GLY A 170 31.25 14.94 -2.30
CA GLY A 170 31.33 13.90 -1.28
C GLY A 170 31.91 14.40 0.04
N LEU A 171 32.92 15.27 0.00
CA LEU A 171 33.48 15.95 1.18
C LEU A 171 32.52 16.99 1.72
N THR A 172 31.79 17.72 0.88
CA THR A 172 30.71 18.63 1.30
C THR A 172 29.56 17.82 1.89
N LEU A 173 29.19 16.67 1.31
CA LEU A 173 28.17 15.78 1.86
C LEU A 173 28.61 15.18 3.20
N LEU A 174 29.86 14.74 3.31
CA LEU A 174 30.45 14.22 4.55
C LEU A 174 30.62 15.32 5.60
N LYS A 175 30.96 16.54 5.21
CA LYS A 175 31.09 17.70 6.11
C LYS A 175 29.72 18.17 6.58
N VAL A 176 28.72 18.24 5.69
CA VAL A 176 27.31 18.49 6.04
C VAL A 176 26.74 17.34 6.87
N GLN A 177 27.08 16.08 6.60
CA GLN A 177 26.68 14.93 7.42
C GLN A 177 27.37 14.96 8.79
N LYS A 178 28.64 15.36 8.87
CA LYS A 178 29.39 15.48 10.12
C LYS A 178 28.93 16.68 10.95
N GLU A 179 28.69 17.83 10.33
CA GLU A 179 28.10 19.02 10.97
C GLU A 179 26.64 18.74 11.36
N SER A 180 25.87 18.04 10.53
CA SER A 180 24.54 17.51 10.88
C SER A 180 24.60 16.54 12.06
N LEU A 181 25.57 15.63 12.11
CA LEU A 181 25.79 14.70 13.22
C LEU A 181 26.22 15.43 14.50
N GLU A 182 27.05 16.47 14.39
CA GLU A 182 27.47 17.30 15.54
C GLU A 182 26.33 18.21 16.05
N ILE A 183 25.50 18.76 15.15
CA ILE A 183 24.27 19.50 15.49
C ILE A 183 23.22 18.56 16.11
N LYS A 184 23.06 17.34 15.56
CA LYS A 184 22.20 16.27 16.11
C LYS A 184 22.64 15.80 17.49
N LYS A 185 23.93 15.93 17.83
CA LYS A 185 24.45 15.69 19.19
C LYS A 185 24.24 16.87 20.14
N LYS A 186 24.11 18.11 19.64
CA LYS A 186 23.91 19.33 20.44
C LYS A 186 22.45 19.67 20.73
N HIS A 187 21.51 19.32 19.85
CA HIS A 187 20.09 19.59 20.04
C HIS A 187 19.29 18.29 20.20
N ASN A 188 18.96 17.96 21.45
CA ASN A 188 18.13 16.79 21.76
C ASN A 188 16.68 16.94 21.24
N TRP A 189 16.22 18.16 20.94
CA TRP A 189 14.86 18.47 20.52
C TRP A 189 14.83 19.44 19.35
N ILE A 190 14.10 19.09 18.28
CA ILE A 190 13.80 19.96 17.13
C ILE A 190 12.32 19.79 16.81
N ASN A 191 11.57 20.90 16.72
CA ASN A 191 10.11 20.92 16.53
C ASN A 191 9.32 20.02 17.51
N HIS A 192 9.79 19.95 18.76
CA HIS A 192 9.27 19.03 19.80
C HIS A 192 9.45 17.53 19.50
N CYS A 193 10.25 17.17 18.50
CA CYS A 193 10.69 15.78 18.28
C CYS A 193 11.97 15.52 19.09
N ASN A 194 12.00 14.42 19.85
CA ASN A 194 13.22 13.99 20.53
C ASN A 194 14.19 13.36 19.52
N MET A 195 15.15 14.15 19.03
CA MET A 195 16.07 13.72 17.98
C MET A 195 16.94 12.54 18.41
N ARG A 196 17.26 12.43 19.70
CA ARG A 196 18.03 11.30 20.22
C ARG A 196 17.24 10.00 20.14
N GLN A 197 15.99 9.98 20.62
CA GLN A 197 15.14 8.79 20.56
C GLN A 197 14.76 8.42 19.12
N LEU A 198 14.50 9.43 18.28
CA LEU A 198 14.22 9.21 16.87
C LEU A 198 15.43 8.57 16.16
N ASN A 199 16.64 9.09 16.36
CA ASN A 199 17.85 8.52 15.76
C ASN A 199 18.09 7.07 16.23
N ILE A 200 17.92 6.78 17.53
CA ILE A 200 18.01 5.41 18.07
C ILE A 200 16.99 4.50 17.37
N SER A 201 15.76 4.97 17.19
CA SER A 201 14.70 4.21 16.52
C SER A 201 15.05 3.93 15.05
N LEU A 202 15.58 4.92 14.33
CA LEU A 202 16.05 4.80 12.95
C LEU A 202 17.26 3.84 12.83
N GLU A 203 18.21 3.88 13.75
CA GLU A 203 19.35 2.96 13.76
C GLU A 203 18.88 1.52 14.03
N ASN A 204 18.00 1.31 15.01
CA ASN A 204 17.46 -0.02 15.30
C ASN A 204 16.69 -0.62 14.12
N SER A 205 16.02 0.23 13.34
CA SER A 205 15.25 -0.17 12.15
C SER A 205 16.10 -0.70 11.00
N THR A 206 17.32 -0.18 10.85
CA THR A 206 18.20 -0.48 9.72
C THR A 206 19.08 -1.70 9.96
N PHE A 207 19.39 -2.03 11.23
CA PHE A 207 20.40 -3.03 11.55
C PHE A 207 19.93 -4.31 12.23
N THR A 208 18.84 -4.32 12.99
CA THR A 208 18.59 -5.44 13.93
C THR A 208 17.24 -6.15 13.79
N LYS A 209 16.10 -5.47 13.53
CA LYS A 209 14.78 -6.10 13.36
C LYS A 209 13.80 -5.26 12.51
N PRO A 210 13.74 -5.41 11.17
CA PRO A 210 12.81 -4.66 10.33
C PRO A 210 11.33 -4.90 10.66
N LEU A 211 11.00 -6.03 11.31
CA LEU A 211 9.63 -6.40 11.71
C LEU A 211 9.04 -5.52 12.82
N ASN A 212 9.85 -4.82 13.62
CA ASN A 212 9.34 -3.99 14.73
C ASN A 212 8.57 -2.74 14.24
N PHE A 213 8.62 -2.42 12.95
CA PHE A 213 7.92 -1.29 12.33
C PHE A 213 6.61 -1.70 11.64
N LEU A 214 6.35 -3.01 11.56
CA LEU A 214 5.03 -3.55 11.26
C LEU A 214 4.24 -3.56 12.56
N GLN A 215 3.28 -2.64 12.66
CA GLN A 215 2.38 -2.58 13.80
C GLN A 215 1.05 -3.19 13.40
N GLN A 216 0.53 -4.05 14.27
CA GLN A 216 -0.81 -4.59 14.19
C GLN A 216 -1.50 -4.20 15.48
N LYS A 217 -2.61 -3.46 15.37
CA LYS A 217 -3.45 -3.12 16.53
C LYS A 217 -4.88 -3.61 16.31
N GLU A 218 -5.44 -4.18 17.35
CA GLU A 218 -6.81 -4.62 17.42
C GLU A 218 -7.59 -3.77 18.41
N TYR A 219 -8.77 -3.29 18.01
CA TYR A 219 -9.65 -2.51 18.86
C TYR A 219 -11.06 -3.06 18.83
N ASN A 220 -11.69 -3.12 19.99
CA ASN A 220 -13.05 -3.58 20.15
C ASN A 220 -13.96 -2.42 20.54
N PHE A 221 -15.06 -2.28 19.80
CA PHE A 221 -16.02 -1.20 19.98
C PHE A 221 -17.43 -1.76 20.09
N ASN A 222 -18.22 -1.22 21.01
CA ASN A 222 -19.60 -1.64 21.23
C ASN A 222 -20.57 -0.48 21.08
N TRP A 223 -21.78 -0.78 20.59
CA TRP A 223 -22.88 0.16 20.49
C TRP A 223 -23.83 0.02 21.68
N ASN A 224 -23.87 1.03 22.55
CA ASN A 224 -24.77 1.01 23.70
C ASN A 224 -26.18 1.51 23.32
N PHE A 225 -27.13 0.59 23.12
CA PHE A 225 -28.55 0.93 22.84
C PHE A 225 -29.32 1.47 24.05
N ASN A 226 -28.82 1.27 25.28
CA ASN A 226 -29.51 1.70 26.50
C ASN A 226 -29.29 3.18 26.81
N GLU A 227 -28.20 3.76 26.29
CA GLU A 227 -27.97 5.19 26.40
C GLU A 227 -28.81 5.94 25.36
N LYS A 228 -29.45 7.04 25.76
CA LYS A 228 -30.28 7.89 24.87
C LYS A 228 -29.48 8.54 23.71
N THR A 229 -28.18 8.27 23.68
CA THR A 229 -27.23 8.64 22.64
C THR A 229 -26.44 7.40 22.30
N PRO A 230 -26.18 7.15 21.01
CA PRO A 230 -25.17 6.17 20.67
C PRO A 230 -23.82 6.70 21.09
N PHE A 231 -23.13 5.90 21.89
CA PHE A 231 -21.76 6.09 22.30
C PHE A 231 -20.99 4.85 21.94
N ILE A 232 -19.73 5.06 21.61
CA ILE A 232 -18.82 4.03 21.21
C ILE A 232 -17.69 4.07 22.21
N HIS A 233 -17.50 2.97 22.93
CA HIS A 233 -16.39 2.80 23.84
C HIS A 233 -15.30 2.04 23.12
N ASN A 234 -14.06 2.54 23.16
CA ASN A 234 -12.89 1.74 22.85
C ASN A 234 -12.51 0.98 24.13
N PHE A 235 -12.35 -0.34 24.03
CA PHE A 235 -11.75 -1.15 25.08
C PHE A 235 -10.42 -1.68 24.54
N GLU A 236 -9.30 -1.06 24.93
CA GLU A 236 -8.01 -1.73 24.80
C GLU A 236 -7.90 -2.83 25.85
N ASN A 237 -7.38 -3.99 25.40
CA ASN A 237 -7.12 -5.17 26.21
C ASN A 237 -5.75 -5.10 26.93
N ASP A 238 -4.92 -4.09 26.63
CA ASP A 238 -3.59 -3.97 27.23
C ASP A 238 -3.54 -2.97 28.40
N SER A 239 -2.86 -3.42 29.45
CA SER A 239 -3.17 -3.16 30.87
C SER A 239 -2.82 -1.78 31.43
N LEU A 240 -2.64 -0.72 30.63
CA LEU A 240 -2.15 0.56 31.20
C LEU A 240 -2.96 1.83 30.93
N LYS A 241 -3.78 1.96 29.87
CA LYS A 241 -4.65 3.15 29.68
C LYS A 241 -5.95 2.84 28.95
N LYS A 242 -7.08 3.12 29.59
CA LYS A 242 -8.40 3.11 28.92
C LYS A 242 -8.69 4.51 28.38
N HIS A 243 -8.52 4.71 27.08
CA HIS A 243 -8.97 5.92 26.41
C HIS A 243 -10.41 5.74 25.91
N SER A 244 -11.29 6.72 26.20
CA SER A 244 -12.66 6.72 25.68
C SER A 244 -12.83 7.83 24.64
N ILE A 245 -13.12 7.46 23.40
CA ILE A 245 -13.46 8.41 22.34
C ILE A 245 -14.97 8.43 22.18
N LYS A 246 -15.61 9.53 22.57
CA LYS A 246 -17.07 9.68 22.44
C LYS A 246 -17.38 10.32 21.10
N ALA A 247 -17.95 9.54 20.20
CA ALA A 247 -18.54 10.03 18.95
C ALA A 247 -20.06 9.93 19.00
N GLY A 248 -20.75 10.89 18.37
CA GLY A 248 -22.22 10.95 18.38
C GLY A 248 -22.81 11.30 17.02
N PHE A 249 -24.10 11.01 16.86
CA PHE A 249 -24.86 11.47 15.70
C PHE A 249 -25.27 12.93 15.82
N SER A 250 -25.32 13.59 14.67
CA SER A 250 -25.97 14.88 14.49
C SER A 250 -27.47 14.80 14.80
N LEU A 251 -28.07 15.94 15.15
CA LEU A 251 -29.50 16.07 15.42
C LEU A 251 -30.35 15.75 14.19
N GLU A 252 -29.79 15.93 12.98
CA GLU A 252 -30.43 15.60 11.71
C GLU A 252 -30.61 14.08 11.52
N TYR A 253 -29.63 13.26 11.94
CA TYR A 253 -29.74 11.79 11.92
C TYR A 253 -30.54 11.23 13.09
N GLY A 254 -31.06 12.09 13.97
CA GLY A 254 -31.82 11.69 15.15
C GLY A 254 -30.98 11.50 16.41
N GLY A 255 -29.68 11.86 16.38
CA GLY A 255 -28.82 11.92 17.56
C GLY A 255 -29.13 13.08 18.49
N LEU A 256 -28.27 13.28 19.50
CA LEU A 256 -28.40 14.37 20.47
C LEU A 256 -27.46 15.57 20.20
N GLY A 257 -26.45 15.43 19.32
CA GLY A 257 -25.49 16.51 19.02
C GLY A 257 -24.58 16.90 20.21
N LEU A 258 -24.34 15.97 21.13
CA LEU A 258 -23.60 16.19 22.38
C LEU A 258 -22.10 15.86 22.29
N ALA A 259 -21.67 15.29 21.18
CA ALA A 259 -20.29 14.88 20.92
C ALA A 259 -19.97 15.11 19.44
N PRO A 260 -18.68 15.21 19.07
CA PRO A 260 -18.29 15.31 17.68
C PRO A 260 -18.74 14.10 16.86
N SER A 261 -18.90 14.31 15.56
CA SER A 261 -19.23 13.22 14.65
C SER A 261 -18.01 12.33 14.40
N PRO A 262 -18.20 11.03 14.13
CA PRO A 262 -17.10 10.15 13.73
C PRO A 262 -16.26 10.67 12.55
N LEU A 263 -16.89 11.39 11.60
CA LEU A 263 -16.21 12.00 10.46
C LEU A 263 -15.22 13.10 10.90
N GLN A 264 -15.54 13.86 11.95
CA GLN A 264 -14.63 14.88 12.50
C GLN A 264 -13.36 14.26 13.04
N TYR A 265 -13.51 13.19 13.83
CA TYR A 265 -12.36 12.47 14.37
C TYR A 265 -11.52 11.83 13.27
N LEU A 266 -12.13 11.27 12.21
CA LEU A 266 -11.37 10.73 11.08
C LEU A 266 -10.56 11.83 10.39
N MET A 267 -11.18 12.95 10.04
CA MET A 267 -10.48 14.07 9.41
C MET A 267 -9.38 14.63 10.30
N LEU A 268 -9.61 14.69 11.61
CA LEU A 268 -8.59 15.10 12.58
C LEU A 268 -7.40 14.13 12.59
N SER A 269 -7.65 12.81 12.60
CA SER A 269 -6.56 11.81 12.54
C SER A 269 -5.76 11.88 11.26
N ILE A 270 -6.41 12.13 10.11
CA ILE A 270 -5.74 12.31 8.81
C ILE A 270 -4.82 13.54 8.85
N LEU A 271 -5.35 14.67 9.34
CA LEU A 271 -4.57 15.89 9.50
C LEU A 271 -3.38 15.70 10.44
N ALA A 272 -3.63 15.09 11.60
CA ALA A 272 -2.62 14.87 12.63
C ALA A 272 -1.48 14.02 12.07
N GLU A 273 -1.78 12.93 11.39
CA GLU A 273 -0.75 12.04 10.85
C GLU A 273 0.08 12.70 9.74
N PHE A 274 -0.55 13.46 8.87
CA PHE A 274 0.17 14.21 7.85
C PHE A 274 1.09 15.27 8.48
N VAL A 275 0.55 16.08 9.40
CA VAL A 275 1.32 17.13 10.08
C VAL A 275 2.48 16.52 10.86
N LYS A 276 2.27 15.40 11.56
CA LYS A 276 3.33 14.64 12.24
C LYS A 276 4.43 14.23 11.26
N SER A 277 4.05 13.65 10.13
CA SER A 277 5.00 13.20 9.09
C SER A 277 5.84 14.37 8.58
N PHE A 278 5.18 15.48 8.25
CA PHE A 278 5.83 16.70 7.79
C PHE A 278 6.77 17.32 8.84
N VAL A 279 6.30 17.49 10.09
CA VAL A 279 7.11 18.02 11.19
C VAL A 279 8.31 17.12 11.47
N THR A 280 8.12 15.79 11.48
CA THR A 280 9.21 14.82 11.68
C THR A 280 10.26 14.92 10.58
N LEU A 281 9.85 15.04 9.32
CA LEU A 281 10.77 15.21 8.20
C LEU A 281 11.54 16.54 8.29
N CYS A 282 10.87 17.64 8.65
CA CYS A 282 11.54 18.91 8.93
C CYS A 282 12.58 18.76 10.05
N SER A 283 12.25 18.07 11.15
CA SER A 283 13.16 17.81 12.26
C SER A 283 14.37 16.96 11.87
N ILE A 284 14.18 15.92 11.06
CA ILE A 284 15.26 15.08 10.52
C ILE A 284 16.23 15.93 9.66
N ASN A 285 15.69 16.87 8.88
CA ASN A 285 16.47 17.80 8.06
C ASN A 285 16.93 19.05 8.84
N CYS A 286 16.75 19.08 10.17
CA CYS A 286 17.15 20.18 11.05
C CYS A 286 16.49 21.53 10.73
N LEU A 287 15.33 21.53 10.06
CA LEU A 287 14.56 22.73 9.74
C LEU A 287 13.67 23.11 10.92
N LYS A 288 13.84 24.33 11.45
CA LYS A 288 13.02 24.82 12.57
C LYS A 288 11.71 25.42 12.08
N LEU A 289 10.62 24.93 12.65
CA LEU A 289 9.27 25.44 12.45
C LEU A 289 8.88 26.27 13.68
N LYS A 290 8.19 27.39 13.46
CA LYS A 290 7.64 28.22 14.54
C LYS A 290 6.20 27.82 14.85
N GLU A 291 5.42 27.57 13.82
CA GLU A 291 3.99 27.26 13.93
C GLU A 291 3.53 26.48 12.69
N VAL A 292 2.69 25.48 12.90
CA VAL A 292 2.03 24.76 11.81
C VAL A 292 0.54 24.73 12.10
N PHE A 293 -0.25 25.24 11.16
CA PHE A 293 -1.71 25.16 11.20
C PHE A 293 -2.18 24.37 9.98
N ALA A 294 -3.22 23.55 10.16
CA ALA A 294 -3.78 22.75 9.08
C ALA A 294 -5.30 22.77 9.09
N GLU A 295 -5.88 22.83 7.90
CA GLU A 295 -7.31 22.77 7.64
C GLU A 295 -7.58 21.67 6.61
N LEU A 296 -8.58 20.82 6.89
CA LEU A 296 -9.05 19.80 5.96
C LEU A 296 -10.53 20.04 5.70
N ILE A 297 -10.85 20.19 4.42
CA ILE A 297 -12.20 20.34 3.90
C ILE A 297 -12.53 19.09 3.10
N LEU A 298 -13.59 18.39 3.51
CA LEU A 298 -14.10 17.22 2.84
C LEU A 298 -15.45 17.54 2.20
N GLN A 299 -15.65 17.11 0.97
CA GLN A 299 -16.91 17.21 0.26
C GLN A 299 -17.66 15.89 0.36
N LYS A 300 -18.89 15.89 0.90
CA LYS A 300 -19.70 14.66 1.07
C LYS A 300 -20.96 14.67 0.20
N ASN A 301 -21.16 13.60 -0.58
CA ASN A 301 -22.39 13.36 -1.33
C ASN A 301 -23.41 12.59 -0.47
N TYR A 302 -24.42 13.29 0.05
CA TYR A 302 -25.45 12.69 0.89
C TYR A 302 -26.41 11.77 0.16
N LYS A 303 -26.58 11.90 -1.17
CA LYS A 303 -27.44 10.98 -1.92
C LYS A 303 -26.85 9.59 -1.95
N LYS A 304 -25.55 9.48 -2.22
CA LYS A 304 -24.85 8.19 -2.12
C LYS A 304 -24.84 7.66 -0.69
N TYR A 305 -24.56 8.50 0.30
CA TYR A 305 -24.57 8.13 1.72
C TYR A 305 -25.91 7.52 2.18
N LEU A 306 -27.03 7.94 1.59
CA LEU A 306 -28.36 7.46 1.92
C LEU A 306 -28.87 6.37 0.95
N GLY A 307 -28.04 5.94 -0.01
CA GLY A 307 -28.37 4.88 -0.96
C GLY A 307 -29.29 5.29 -2.12
N PHE A 308 -29.42 6.59 -2.42
CA PHE A 308 -30.27 7.06 -3.52
C PHE A 308 -29.59 7.05 -4.90
N ASN A 309 -28.25 7.09 -4.94
CA ASN A 309 -27.48 6.98 -6.17
C ASN A 309 -26.18 6.22 -5.91
N VAL A 310 -26.13 4.96 -6.33
CA VAL A 310 -24.99 4.05 -6.07
C VAL A 310 -23.77 4.35 -6.94
N ASN A 311 -23.98 5.00 -8.09
CA ASN A 311 -22.94 5.26 -9.08
C ASN A 311 -22.11 6.53 -8.78
N ASP A 312 -22.58 7.41 -7.91
CA ASP A 312 -21.85 8.64 -7.58
C ASP A 312 -20.58 8.35 -6.78
N ILE A 313 -19.70 9.34 -6.62
CA ILE A 313 -18.59 9.29 -5.66
C ILE A 313 -19.08 9.81 -4.31
N LEU A 314 -18.84 9.05 -3.23
CA LEU A 314 -19.33 9.42 -1.90
C LEU A 314 -18.56 10.64 -1.35
N ILE A 315 -17.25 10.66 -1.59
CA ILE A 315 -16.34 11.73 -1.21
C ILE A 315 -15.57 12.15 -2.47
N PRO A 316 -16.08 13.10 -3.26
CA PRO A 316 -15.41 13.51 -4.49
C PRO A 316 -14.06 14.20 -4.23
N LEU A 317 -13.94 14.96 -3.14
CA LEU A 317 -12.75 15.78 -2.87
C LEU A 317 -12.44 15.87 -1.38
N ILE A 318 -11.17 15.68 -1.06
CA ILE A 318 -10.53 16.15 0.17
C ILE A 318 -9.54 17.25 -0.21
N ASN A 319 -9.69 18.44 0.37
CA ASN A 319 -8.77 19.54 0.20
C ASN A 319 -8.12 19.87 1.55
N THR A 320 -6.80 19.76 1.62
CA THR A 320 -6.01 20.11 2.79
C THR A 320 -5.20 21.37 2.52
N LYS A 321 -5.22 22.31 3.45
CA LYS A 321 -4.38 23.50 3.46
C LYS A 321 -3.49 23.48 4.69
N ILE A 322 -2.20 23.68 4.51
CA ILE A 322 -1.22 23.73 5.60
C ILE A 322 -0.51 25.07 5.54
N TYR A 323 -0.46 25.72 6.69
CA TYR A 323 0.13 27.03 6.90
C TYR A 323 1.34 26.84 7.81
N VAL A 324 2.50 27.29 7.36
CA VAL A 324 3.76 27.10 8.09
C VAL A 324 4.44 28.45 8.30
N GLN A 325 4.78 28.74 9.55
CA GLN A 325 5.68 29.84 9.88
C GLN A 325 7.09 29.28 10.13
N SER A 326 8.08 29.75 9.38
CA SER A 326 9.47 29.31 9.52
C SER A 326 10.44 30.39 9.05
N SER A 327 11.61 30.47 9.68
CA SER A 327 12.72 31.31 9.19
C SER A 327 13.63 30.58 8.19
N GLU A 328 13.35 29.31 7.92
CA GLU A 328 14.12 28.48 6.99
C GLU A 328 13.76 28.81 5.53
N HIS A 329 14.57 28.33 4.58
CA HIS A 329 14.33 28.55 3.16
C HIS A 329 13.03 27.85 2.69
N PRO A 330 12.11 28.56 2.01
CA PRO A 330 10.82 27.99 1.58
C PRO A 330 10.94 26.73 0.71
N GLU A 331 11.97 26.63 -0.12
CA GLU A 331 12.22 25.47 -0.98
C GLU A 331 12.51 24.19 -0.19
N GLU A 332 13.21 24.31 0.94
CA GLU A 332 13.54 23.16 1.81
C GLU A 332 12.29 22.66 2.55
N ILE A 333 11.44 23.61 2.97
CA ILE A 333 10.14 23.33 3.60
C ILE A 333 9.21 22.65 2.59
N GLN A 334 9.10 23.18 1.37
CA GLN A 334 8.32 22.56 0.28
C GLN A 334 8.82 21.14 -0.02
N ARG A 335 10.14 20.94 -0.04
CA ARG A 335 10.72 19.60 -0.27
C ARG A 335 10.35 18.61 0.84
N CYS A 336 10.30 19.05 2.10
CA CYS A 336 9.83 18.21 3.21
C CYS A 336 8.33 17.91 3.09
N PHE A 337 7.52 18.86 2.62
CA PHE A 337 6.09 18.68 2.40
C PHE A 337 5.79 17.65 1.29
N GLU A 338 6.46 17.73 0.13
CA GLU A 338 6.28 16.74 -0.94
C GLU A 338 6.74 15.33 -0.53
N LYS A 339 7.80 15.24 0.29
CA LYS A 339 8.21 13.97 0.91
C LYS A 339 7.15 13.46 1.86
N ALA A 340 6.60 14.30 2.74
CA ALA A 340 5.53 13.90 3.65
C ALA A 340 4.32 13.37 2.88
N LYS A 341 3.93 14.02 1.77
CA LYS A 341 2.81 13.59 0.92
C LYS A 341 3.00 12.20 0.32
N SER A 342 4.24 11.84 -0.05
CA SER A 342 4.55 10.52 -0.63
C SER A 342 4.86 9.43 0.41
N GLN A 343 5.17 9.81 1.65
CA GLN A 343 5.65 8.89 2.70
C GLN A 343 4.68 8.75 3.89
N CYS A 344 3.68 9.61 4.01
CA CYS A 344 2.68 9.56 5.07
C CYS A 344 1.76 8.35 4.90
N CYS A 345 1.70 7.48 5.92
CA CYS A 345 0.94 6.24 5.84
C CYS A 345 -0.59 6.47 5.72
N VAL A 346 -1.13 7.56 6.27
CA VAL A 346 -2.55 7.87 6.06
C VAL A 346 -2.85 8.24 4.60
N MET A 347 -1.90 8.87 3.91
CA MET A 347 -2.07 9.18 2.49
C MET A 347 -2.06 7.91 1.65
N ASP A 348 -1.27 6.91 2.05
CA ASP A 348 -1.35 5.59 1.43
C ASP A 348 -2.71 4.95 1.66
N TYR A 349 -3.26 5.00 2.86
CA TYR A 349 -4.61 4.47 3.12
C TYR A 349 -5.69 5.13 2.26
N LEU A 350 -5.55 6.42 1.94
CA LEU A 350 -6.54 7.17 1.18
C LEU A 350 -6.33 7.11 -0.34
N ILE A 351 -5.09 6.98 -0.81
CA ILE A 351 -4.72 6.98 -2.24
C ILE A 351 -4.58 5.56 -2.79
N SER A 352 -3.94 4.66 -2.04
CA SER A 352 -3.78 3.27 -2.48
C SER A 352 -5.08 2.51 -2.24
N SER A 353 -5.41 1.57 -3.13
CA SER A 353 -6.50 0.62 -2.89
C SER A 353 -6.08 -0.35 -1.78
N SER A 354 -6.06 0.12 -0.54
CA SER A 354 -5.86 -0.72 0.63
C SER A 354 -6.97 -1.76 0.66
N LYS A 355 -6.65 -3.02 0.97
CA LYS A 355 -7.70 -4.04 1.08
C LYS A 355 -8.44 -3.80 2.39
N PHE A 356 -9.60 -3.17 2.26
CA PHE A 356 -10.53 -3.04 3.35
C PHE A 356 -11.48 -4.23 3.32
N GLU A 357 -11.30 -5.15 4.26
CA GLU A 357 -12.16 -6.31 4.41
C GLU A 357 -13.21 -6.02 5.46
N LEU A 358 -14.46 -6.35 5.14
CA LEU A 358 -15.56 -6.20 6.07
C LEU A 358 -16.37 -7.49 6.12
N ASP A 359 -16.39 -8.06 7.32
CA ASP A 359 -16.94 -9.37 7.70
C ASP A 359 -17.90 -9.22 8.90
N TYR A 360 -18.65 -10.26 9.25
CA TYR A 360 -19.54 -10.26 10.40
C TYR A 360 -19.81 -11.64 11.00
N ASP A 361 -19.97 -11.68 12.33
CA ASP A 361 -20.53 -12.79 13.08
C ASP A 361 -22.01 -12.51 13.41
N LEU A 362 -22.88 -13.48 13.15
CA LEU A 362 -24.32 -13.37 13.43
C LEU A 362 -24.76 -14.37 14.51
N ILE A 363 -25.35 -13.83 15.59
CA ILE A 363 -26.01 -14.61 16.63
C ILE A 363 -27.52 -14.41 16.50
N THR A 364 -28.22 -15.43 16.00
CA THR A 364 -29.69 -15.42 15.92
C THR A 364 -30.28 -15.89 17.25
N THR A 365 -31.24 -15.14 17.79
CA THR A 365 -32.02 -15.62 18.93
C THR A 365 -33.28 -16.33 18.43
N GLU A 366 -33.38 -17.64 18.63
CA GLU A 366 -34.61 -18.39 18.34
C GLU A 366 -35.74 -17.90 19.26
N LYS A 367 -36.55 -16.96 18.79
CA LYS A 367 -37.84 -16.63 19.41
C LYS A 367 -38.92 -16.45 18.35
N ASN A 368 -39.94 -17.30 18.45
CA ASN A 368 -41.19 -17.29 17.69
C ASN A 368 -41.69 -15.86 17.42
N MET A 369 -41.65 -15.47 16.14
CA MET A 369 -42.06 -14.14 15.69
C MET A 369 -43.58 -14.02 15.60
N VAL A 370 -44.21 -13.47 16.64
CA VAL A 370 -45.47 -12.74 16.49
C VAL A 370 -45.17 -11.26 16.74
N ARG A 371 -44.86 -10.51 15.68
CA ARG A 371 -44.61 -9.07 15.77
C ARG A 371 -45.93 -8.33 15.90
N LYS A 372 -46.30 -7.92 17.13
CA LYS A 372 -47.26 -6.82 17.31
C LYS A 372 -46.52 -5.51 17.04
N GLU A 373 -46.84 -4.86 15.92
CA GLU A 373 -46.36 -3.52 15.56
C GLU A 373 -46.94 -2.47 16.52
N ASN A 374 -46.31 -2.28 17.67
CA ASN A 374 -46.47 -1.01 18.36
C ASN A 374 -45.60 0.00 17.62
N ALA A 375 -46.20 1.08 17.11
CA ALA A 375 -45.53 2.17 16.41
C ALA A 375 -44.53 2.88 17.33
N LYS A 376 -43.34 2.31 17.47
CA LYS A 376 -42.27 2.89 18.29
C LYS A 376 -41.81 4.20 17.64
N SER A 377 -41.70 5.25 18.46
CA SER A 377 -41.15 6.55 18.03
C SER A 377 -39.64 6.48 17.77
N THR A 378 -38.97 5.43 18.27
CA THR A 378 -37.55 5.15 18.13
C THR A 378 -37.29 3.68 17.76
N LEU A 379 -36.24 3.43 16.99
CA LEU A 379 -35.73 2.10 16.64
C LEU A 379 -34.21 2.16 16.64
N ASN A 380 -33.54 1.18 17.25
CA ASN A 380 -32.07 1.12 17.38
C ASN A 380 -31.45 2.42 17.95
N GLY A 381 -32.17 3.10 18.84
CA GLY A 381 -31.77 4.39 19.43
C GLY A 381 -32.04 5.64 18.54
N LEU A 382 -32.53 5.47 17.31
CA LEU A 382 -32.80 6.57 16.37
C LEU A 382 -34.29 6.91 16.29
N LYS A 383 -34.62 8.20 16.13
CA LYS A 383 -35.99 8.67 15.93
C LYS A 383 -36.44 8.43 14.49
N ILE A 384 -37.28 7.41 14.26
CA ILE A 384 -37.74 6.99 12.91
C ILE A 384 -38.32 8.16 12.10
N LYS A 385 -39.15 9.01 12.72
CA LYS A 385 -39.75 10.18 12.04
C LYS A 385 -38.69 11.13 11.47
N LYS A 386 -37.57 11.35 12.18
CA LYS A 386 -36.46 12.20 11.72
C LYS A 386 -35.70 11.55 10.57
N VAL A 387 -35.36 10.27 10.69
CA VAL A 387 -34.68 9.51 9.63
C VAL A 387 -35.50 9.51 8.33
N LYS A 388 -36.81 9.24 8.41
CA LYS A 388 -37.72 9.31 7.25
C LYS A 388 -37.81 10.71 6.65
N LYS A 389 -37.86 11.76 7.48
CA LYS A 389 -37.85 13.15 7.00
C LYS A 389 -36.54 13.49 6.29
N LEU A 390 -35.41 13.04 6.81
CA LEU A 390 -34.08 13.24 6.23
C LEU A 390 -33.95 12.52 4.88
N SER A 391 -34.36 11.26 4.82
CA SER A 391 -34.40 10.46 3.59
C SER A 391 -35.22 11.18 2.51
N LYS A 392 -36.44 11.65 2.83
CA LYS A 392 -37.26 12.45 1.89
C LYS A 392 -36.63 13.78 1.48
N LYS A 393 -35.91 14.46 2.38
CA LYS A 393 -35.20 15.73 2.10
C LYS A 393 -34.14 15.51 1.01
N TYR A 394 -33.28 14.51 1.18
CA TYR A 394 -32.17 14.25 0.26
C TYR A 394 -32.57 13.54 -1.03
N GLN A 395 -33.67 12.80 -1.04
CA GLN A 395 -34.25 12.26 -2.27
C GLN A 395 -34.68 13.38 -3.25
N LYS A 396 -35.11 14.53 -2.72
CA LYS A 396 -35.54 15.70 -3.52
C LYS A 396 -34.42 16.68 -3.86
N LYS A 397 -33.28 16.61 -3.17
CA LYS A 397 -32.12 17.46 -3.44
C LYS A 397 -31.54 17.15 -4.84
N LYS A 398 -30.80 18.08 -5.45
CA LYS A 398 -30.06 17.78 -6.70
C LYS A 398 -28.79 17.00 -6.35
N THR A 399 -28.25 16.26 -7.30
CA THR A 399 -27.07 15.41 -7.07
C THR A 399 -25.81 16.24 -6.79
N GLU A 400 -25.82 17.49 -7.24
CA GLU A 400 -24.78 18.50 -7.03
C GLU A 400 -24.77 19.12 -5.62
N ASP A 401 -25.72 18.77 -4.74
CA ASP A 401 -25.79 19.27 -3.36
C ASP A 401 -24.74 18.58 -2.47
N ILE A 402 -23.46 18.82 -2.78
CA ILE A 402 -22.29 18.41 -2.01
C ILE A 402 -22.12 19.39 -0.85
N GLU A 403 -22.11 18.87 0.38
CA GLU A 403 -21.93 19.71 1.56
C GLU A 403 -20.46 19.65 2.02
N PRO A 404 -19.81 20.81 2.21
CA PRO A 404 -18.46 20.85 2.75
C PRO A 404 -18.49 20.55 4.25
N PHE A 405 -17.46 19.85 4.70
CA PHE A 405 -17.24 19.52 6.08
C PHE A 405 -15.80 19.89 6.42
N THR A 406 -15.57 20.67 7.49
CA THR A 406 -14.25 21.22 7.80
C THR A 406 -13.78 20.80 9.20
N VAL A 407 -12.52 20.38 9.30
CA VAL A 407 -11.80 20.20 10.56
C VAL A 407 -10.51 21.01 10.51
N GLN A 408 -10.18 21.63 11.64
CA GLN A 408 -9.00 22.48 11.80
C GLN A 408 -8.16 21.97 12.96
N GLY A 409 -6.84 22.04 12.82
CA GLY A 409 -5.92 21.70 13.88
C GLY A 409 -4.60 22.45 13.76
N PHE A 410 -3.82 22.40 14.82
CA PHE A 410 -2.57 23.13 14.94
C PHE A 410 -1.55 22.33 15.73
N TRP A 411 -0.29 22.63 15.42
CA TRP A 411 0.87 22.16 16.13
C TRP A 411 1.63 23.38 16.64
N ASN A 412 1.61 23.58 17.96
CA ASN A 412 2.27 24.72 18.58
C ASN A 412 3.71 24.34 18.96
N VAL A 413 4.69 24.89 18.23
CA VAL A 413 6.13 24.68 18.50
C VAL A 413 6.69 25.75 19.45
N LYS A 414 5.91 26.77 19.83
CA LYS A 414 6.42 27.90 20.64
C LYS A 414 6.59 27.54 22.12
N ASN A 415 5.88 26.53 22.61
CA ASN A 415 5.86 26.19 24.02
C ASN A 415 6.82 25.02 24.30
N ASN A 416 8.10 25.32 24.58
CA ASN A 416 9.17 24.32 24.77
C ASN A 416 8.91 23.28 25.88
N ASN A 417 7.89 23.47 26.72
CA ASN A 417 7.49 22.55 27.77
C ASN A 417 6.37 21.59 27.35
N GLU A 418 5.80 21.76 26.16
CA GLU A 418 4.76 20.88 25.63
C GLU A 418 5.38 19.74 24.84
N HIS A 419 4.80 18.55 25.00
CA HIS A 419 5.22 17.38 24.26
C HIS A 419 4.74 17.47 22.79
N CYS A 420 5.27 16.57 21.97
CA CYS A 420 4.88 16.39 20.58
C CYS A 420 3.37 16.09 20.52
N GLN A 421 2.53 17.08 20.21
CA GLN A 421 1.06 16.94 20.25
C GLN A 421 0.41 17.73 19.13
N PHE A 422 -0.61 17.14 18.49
CA PHE A 422 -1.48 17.83 17.56
C PHE A 422 -2.82 18.10 18.22
N LYS A 423 -3.27 19.36 18.17
CA LYS A 423 -4.53 19.76 18.76
C LYS A 423 -5.51 20.15 17.65
N GLY A 424 -6.77 19.79 17.78
CA GLY A 424 -7.79 20.22 16.83
C GLY A 424 -9.14 20.46 17.45
N TYR A 425 -9.96 21.18 16.70
CA TYR A 425 -11.26 21.63 17.16
C TYR A 425 -12.35 20.87 16.45
N LEU A 426 -13.25 20.31 17.26
CA LEU A 426 -14.38 19.54 16.77
C LEU A 426 -15.67 20.20 17.23
N SER A 427 -16.57 20.43 16.29
CA SER A 427 -17.89 21.02 16.52
C SER A 427 -18.89 19.99 17.06
N CYS A 428 -19.56 20.38 18.15
CA CYS A 428 -20.72 19.72 18.72
C CYS A 428 -21.93 20.66 18.60
N GLU A 429 -22.99 20.23 17.91
CA GLU A 429 -24.17 21.08 17.63
C GLU A 429 -24.80 21.71 18.88
N LYS A 430 -24.72 21.06 20.05
CA LYS A 430 -25.27 21.58 21.31
C LYS A 430 -24.24 22.08 22.31
N LYS A 431 -22.99 21.62 22.21
CA LYS A 431 -21.93 21.97 23.19
C LYS A 431 -20.95 23.02 22.68
N GLY A 432 -21.06 23.42 21.42
CA GLY A 432 -20.07 24.28 20.78
C GLY A 432 -18.85 23.49 20.34
N GLU A 433 -17.69 24.12 20.31
CA GLU A 433 -16.43 23.48 19.92
C GLU A 433 -15.79 22.78 21.12
N VAL A 434 -15.21 21.61 20.89
CA VAL A 434 -14.36 20.88 21.85
C VAL A 434 -12.96 20.76 21.29
N LEU A 435 -11.97 21.03 22.15
CA LEU A 435 -10.57 20.76 21.88
C LEU A 435 -10.32 19.25 22.03
N TYR A 436 -9.67 18.66 21.03
CA TYR A 436 -9.23 17.28 21.07
C TYR A 436 -7.73 17.22 20.77
N GLU A 437 -7.02 16.43 21.55
CA GLU A 437 -5.57 16.31 21.46
C GLU A 437 -5.19 14.89 21.01
N ILE A 438 -4.15 14.81 20.18
CA ILE A 438 -3.58 13.58 19.66
C ILE A 438 -2.10 13.56 20.05
N ASP A 439 -1.69 12.48 20.73
CA ASP A 439 -0.30 12.25 21.14
C ASP A 439 0.46 11.41 20.12
N TRP A 440 1.73 11.21 20.41
CA TRP A 440 2.59 10.31 19.69
C TRP A 440 3.26 9.28 20.61
N PRO A 441 3.82 8.22 19.99
CA PRO A 441 4.70 7.30 20.70
C PRO A 441 5.92 8.01 21.29
N ILE A 442 6.45 7.45 22.37
CA ILE A 442 7.60 7.99 23.11
C ILE A 442 8.84 8.07 22.19
N GLU A 443 8.95 7.15 21.24
CA GLU A 443 10.03 7.03 20.25
C GLU A 443 10.23 8.31 19.42
N ILE A 444 9.17 9.10 19.23
CA ILE A 444 9.21 10.37 18.48
C ILE A 444 8.96 11.60 19.37
N GLY A 445 9.03 11.43 20.68
CA GLY A 445 8.93 12.52 21.67
C GLY A 445 7.52 12.81 22.20
N GLY A 446 6.55 11.93 21.95
CA GLY A 446 5.23 12.01 22.58
C GLY A 446 5.23 11.43 24.01
N THR A 447 4.07 11.47 24.67
CA THR A 447 3.93 10.97 26.07
C THR A 447 3.17 9.66 26.20
N ASN A 448 2.51 9.24 25.12
CA ASN A 448 1.56 8.15 25.11
C ASN A 448 0.49 8.29 26.23
N LYS A 449 0.10 9.52 26.62
CA LYS A 449 -0.87 9.79 27.72
C LYS A 449 -2.29 10.01 27.24
N ILE A 450 -2.46 10.31 25.97
CA ILE A 450 -3.74 10.46 25.28
C ILE A 450 -3.64 9.68 23.96
N PRO A 451 -4.76 9.40 23.27
CA PRO A 451 -4.75 8.58 22.06
C PRO A 451 -3.80 9.08 20.98
N ASP A 452 -3.14 8.14 20.32
CA ASP A 452 -2.46 8.39 19.06
C ASP A 452 -3.47 8.52 17.90
N TRP A 453 -2.98 8.99 16.76
CA TRP A 453 -3.81 9.20 15.58
C TRP A 453 -4.45 7.91 15.03
N HIS A 454 -3.81 6.74 15.18
CA HIS A 454 -4.35 5.46 14.70
C HIS A 454 -5.52 5.01 15.58
N GLU A 455 -5.41 5.18 16.90
CA GLU A 455 -6.50 4.91 17.84
C GLU A 455 -7.71 5.78 17.48
N VAL A 456 -7.48 7.06 17.20
CA VAL A 456 -8.53 8.00 16.77
C VAL A 456 -9.11 7.59 15.42
N MET A 457 -8.27 7.23 14.45
CA MET A 457 -8.70 6.78 13.12
C MET A 457 -9.53 5.49 13.21
N ALA A 458 -9.04 4.47 13.91
CA ALA A 458 -9.73 3.20 14.12
C ALA A 458 -11.09 3.42 14.80
N ALA A 459 -11.13 4.22 15.88
CA ALA A 459 -12.38 4.57 16.53
C ALA A 459 -13.33 5.28 15.58
N SER A 460 -12.83 6.19 14.74
CA SER A 460 -13.64 6.95 13.78
C SER A 460 -14.24 6.06 12.69
N ILE A 461 -13.43 5.19 12.09
CA ILE A 461 -13.85 4.27 11.04
C ILE A 461 -14.89 3.30 11.59
N SER A 462 -14.59 2.65 12.72
CA SER A 462 -15.53 1.76 13.40
C SER A 462 -16.82 2.48 13.76
N SER A 463 -16.72 3.72 14.24
CA SER A 463 -17.89 4.51 14.60
C SER A 463 -18.77 4.90 13.44
N MET A 464 -18.17 5.30 12.30
CA MET A 464 -18.94 5.54 11.08
C MET A 464 -19.59 4.25 10.57
N SER A 465 -18.85 3.15 10.60
CA SER A 465 -19.30 1.84 10.16
C SER A 465 -20.53 1.37 10.95
N LEU A 466 -20.46 1.35 12.29
CA LEU A 466 -21.58 1.06 13.18
C LEU A 466 -22.76 2.02 12.96
N SER A 467 -22.47 3.32 12.86
CA SER A 467 -23.49 4.34 12.64
C SER A 467 -24.26 4.13 11.33
N THR A 468 -23.55 3.85 10.24
CA THR A 468 -24.16 3.56 8.94
C THR A 468 -24.98 2.27 9.00
N PHE A 469 -24.47 1.22 9.66
CA PHE A 469 -25.22 -0.03 9.87
C PHE A 469 -26.55 0.20 10.60
N VAL A 470 -26.51 0.89 11.76
CA VAL A 470 -27.70 1.21 12.56
C VAL A 470 -28.69 2.07 11.79
N LEU A 471 -28.21 3.02 10.98
CA LEU A 471 -29.04 3.86 10.12
C LEU A 471 -29.81 3.00 9.10
N TYR A 472 -29.13 2.11 8.38
CA TYR A 472 -29.80 1.24 7.41
C TYR A 472 -30.77 0.26 8.07
N CYS A 473 -30.40 -0.40 9.17
CA CYS A 473 -31.35 -1.22 9.92
C CYS A 473 -32.60 -0.41 10.34
N THR A 474 -32.43 0.85 10.75
CA THR A 474 -33.56 1.73 11.09
C THR A 474 -34.42 2.06 9.88
N ILE A 475 -33.82 2.32 8.71
CA ILE A 475 -34.53 2.59 7.45
C ILE A 475 -35.38 1.36 7.04
N TYR A 476 -34.81 0.16 7.15
CA TYR A 476 -35.45 -1.11 6.79
C TYR A 476 -36.29 -1.73 7.92
N ASN A 477 -36.51 -1.00 9.02
CA ASN A 477 -37.30 -1.47 10.17
C ASN A 477 -36.78 -2.78 10.81
N ILE A 478 -35.48 -3.00 10.76
CA ILE A 478 -34.77 -4.14 11.36
C ILE A 478 -34.37 -3.77 12.78
N LYS A 479 -34.73 -4.62 13.75
CA LYS A 479 -34.34 -4.45 15.15
C LYS A 479 -33.02 -5.16 15.42
N ILE A 480 -32.10 -4.44 16.05
CA ILE A 480 -30.84 -5.00 16.57
C ILE A 480 -30.95 -5.10 18.09
N ASP A 481 -30.53 -6.23 18.65
CA ASP A 481 -30.53 -6.46 20.10
C ASP A 481 -29.17 -6.12 20.71
N ASP A 482 -28.08 -6.43 19.99
CA ASP A 482 -26.71 -6.06 20.36
C ASP A 482 -25.84 -5.88 19.10
N LEU A 483 -24.87 -4.98 19.17
CA LEU A 483 -23.98 -4.65 18.06
C LEU A 483 -22.60 -4.24 18.56
N GLY A 484 -21.60 -5.03 18.17
CA GLY A 484 -20.19 -4.73 18.35
C GLY A 484 -19.45 -4.70 17.01
N ILE A 485 -18.20 -4.25 17.06
CA ILE A 485 -17.28 -4.27 15.92
C ILE A 485 -15.84 -4.42 16.41
N THR A 486 -15.07 -5.27 15.75
CA THR A 486 -13.63 -5.40 15.92
C THR A 486 -12.95 -4.75 14.73
N TYR A 487 -11.96 -3.91 15.00
CA TYR A 487 -11.08 -3.31 14.01
C TYR A 487 -9.70 -3.93 14.16
N LEU A 488 -9.14 -4.42 13.05
CA LEU A 488 -7.77 -4.88 12.96
C LEU A 488 -7.05 -4.09 11.86
N GLY A 489 -6.10 -3.24 12.26
CA GLY A 489 -5.28 -2.48 11.32
C GLY A 489 -3.85 -2.96 11.33
N LYS A 490 -3.25 -3.12 10.14
CA LYS A 490 -1.82 -3.33 9.95
C LYS A 490 -1.22 -2.19 9.14
N TRP A 491 -0.09 -1.65 9.59
CA TRP A 491 0.66 -0.63 8.86
C TRP A 491 2.16 -0.79 9.01
N ASP A 492 2.87 -0.25 8.02
CA ASP A 492 4.33 -0.19 8.01
C ASP A 492 4.84 1.25 8.16
N GLN A 493 5.51 1.53 9.27
CA GLN A 493 6.12 2.84 9.51
C GLN A 493 7.46 3.06 8.77
N ARG A 494 8.06 2.02 8.17
CA ARG A 494 9.35 2.15 7.46
C ARG A 494 9.28 3.10 6.27
N LYS A 495 8.12 3.22 5.63
CA LYS A 495 7.93 4.11 4.48
C LYS A 495 8.10 5.57 4.87
N LEU A 496 7.60 5.97 6.04
CA LEU A 496 7.75 7.33 6.56
C LEU A 496 9.23 7.75 6.66
N TYR A 497 10.09 6.78 6.99
CA TYR A 497 11.52 7.01 7.23
C TYR A 497 12.40 6.65 6.02
N ASN A 498 11.79 6.31 4.88
CA ASN A 498 12.49 5.85 3.68
C ASN A 498 13.42 4.64 3.94
N LEU A 499 12.97 3.72 4.80
CA LEU A 499 13.71 2.52 5.22
C LEU A 499 13.36 1.28 4.40
N VAL A 500 12.43 1.38 3.45
CA VAL A 500 12.03 0.25 2.60
C VAL A 500 13.17 0.00 1.61
N ALA A 501 13.99 -1.01 1.91
CA ALA A 501 15.05 -1.46 1.03
C ALA A 501 14.43 -2.23 -0.14
N GLN A 502 14.45 -1.62 -1.33
CA GLN A 502 14.19 -2.22 -2.65
C GLN A 502 12.72 -2.46 -3.02
N GLU A 503 12.39 -2.06 -4.26
CA GLU A 503 11.08 -2.17 -4.93
C GLU A 503 10.52 -3.61 -5.06
N ASN A 504 11.26 -4.63 -4.63
CA ASN A 504 10.91 -6.04 -4.81
C ASN A 504 10.31 -6.72 -3.58
N ASP A 505 10.22 -6.04 -2.42
CA ASP A 505 9.64 -6.65 -1.23
C ASP A 505 8.11 -6.55 -1.22
N LYS A 506 7.48 -7.36 -2.08
CA LYS A 506 6.01 -7.49 -2.21
C LYS A 506 5.33 -7.97 -0.92
N THR A 507 6.08 -8.43 0.08
CA THR A 507 5.51 -8.95 1.34
C THR A 507 5.05 -7.84 2.30
N ILE A 508 5.32 -6.57 1.98
CA ILE A 508 5.18 -5.44 2.90
C ILE A 508 4.02 -4.49 2.54
N THR A 509 3.39 -4.67 1.37
CA THR A 509 2.35 -3.73 0.87
C THR A 509 0.92 -3.99 1.39
N ASP A 510 0.72 -4.98 2.25
CA ASP A 510 -0.62 -5.33 2.76
C ASP A 510 -1.00 -4.44 3.97
N ASN A 511 -1.11 -3.13 3.71
CA ASN A 511 -1.87 -2.24 4.59
C ASN A 511 -3.34 -2.67 4.52
N ASN A 512 -3.71 -3.60 5.39
CA ASN A 512 -5.05 -4.16 5.44
C ASN A 512 -5.75 -3.67 6.69
N ILE A 513 -6.99 -3.23 6.49
CA ILE A 513 -7.92 -2.95 7.57
C ILE A 513 -8.99 -4.03 7.47
N ASN A 514 -9.08 -4.87 8.49
CA ASN A 514 -10.14 -5.86 8.61
C ASN A 514 -11.10 -5.38 9.70
N ILE A 515 -12.38 -5.31 9.32
CA ILE A 515 -13.47 -4.96 10.22
C ILE A 515 -14.42 -6.14 10.33
N LYS A 516 -14.69 -6.56 11.56
CA LYS A 516 -15.64 -7.63 11.84
C LYS A 516 -16.78 -7.12 12.71
N TYR A 517 -18.03 -7.20 12.25
CA TYR A 517 -19.19 -6.91 13.10
C TYR A 517 -19.54 -8.10 13.99
N HIS A 518 -20.08 -7.80 15.18
CA HIS A 518 -20.67 -8.78 16.10
C HIS A 518 -22.14 -8.44 16.28
N ILE A 519 -23.04 -9.18 15.65
CA ILE A 519 -24.45 -8.79 15.51
C ILE A 519 -25.34 -9.78 16.23
N LYS A 520 -26.21 -9.27 17.11
CA LYS A 520 -27.30 -10.05 17.72
C LYS A 520 -28.65 -9.51 17.27
N THR A 521 -29.45 -10.37 16.62
CA THR A 521 -30.76 -10.01 16.08
C THR A 521 -31.65 -11.24 15.87
N ASN A 522 -32.93 -11.02 15.60
CA ASN A 522 -33.86 -12.06 15.16
C ASN A 522 -34.02 -12.11 13.63
N GLU A 523 -33.35 -11.24 12.87
CA GLU A 523 -33.41 -11.27 11.40
C GLU A 523 -32.60 -12.44 10.81
N LEU A 524 -32.97 -12.84 9.59
CA LEU A 524 -32.24 -13.83 8.80
C LEU A 524 -30.88 -13.31 8.31
N ASP A 525 -29.93 -14.22 8.10
CA ASP A 525 -28.58 -13.90 7.62
C ASP A 525 -28.58 -13.12 6.30
N ASP A 526 -29.36 -13.54 5.31
CA ASP A 526 -29.49 -12.85 4.02
C ASP A 526 -29.95 -11.39 4.17
N THR A 527 -30.76 -11.09 5.18
CA THR A 527 -31.19 -9.72 5.48
C THR A 527 -30.03 -8.90 6.02
N ILE A 528 -29.25 -9.47 6.95
CA ILE A 528 -28.07 -8.80 7.53
C ILE A 528 -26.98 -8.60 6.49
N LYS A 529 -26.71 -9.60 5.65
CA LYS A 529 -25.77 -9.52 4.53
C LYS A 529 -26.08 -8.35 3.60
N LYS A 530 -27.35 -8.16 3.23
CA LYS A 530 -27.80 -7.01 2.42
C LYS A 530 -27.52 -5.67 3.12
N ILE A 531 -27.73 -5.59 4.43
CA ILE A 531 -27.39 -4.38 5.19
C ILE A 531 -25.89 -4.14 5.15
N VAL A 532 -25.08 -5.17 5.39
CA VAL A 532 -23.61 -5.10 5.33
C VAL A 532 -23.13 -4.58 3.97
N ASP A 533 -23.69 -5.09 2.87
CA ASP A 533 -23.34 -4.63 1.52
C ASP A 533 -23.72 -3.17 1.28
N LEU A 534 -24.86 -2.71 1.81
CA LEU A 534 -25.22 -1.29 1.80
C LEU A 534 -24.25 -0.44 2.62
N VAL A 535 -23.77 -0.94 3.78
CA VAL A 535 -22.77 -0.23 4.57
C VAL A 535 -21.46 -0.09 3.80
N LYS A 536 -20.99 -1.12 3.09
CA LYS A 536 -19.80 -1.02 2.23
C LYS A 536 -19.94 0.10 1.20
N GLN A 537 -21.13 0.24 0.61
CA GLN A 537 -21.38 1.26 -0.41
C GLN A 537 -21.49 2.69 0.15
N ALA A 538 -21.98 2.83 1.38
CA ALA A 538 -22.38 4.13 1.95
C ALA A 538 -21.52 4.64 3.11
N CYS A 539 -20.73 3.78 3.75
CA CYS A 539 -19.86 4.19 4.86
C CYS A 539 -18.72 5.06 4.33
N VAL A 540 -18.58 6.26 4.89
CA VAL A 540 -17.52 7.21 4.50
C VAL A 540 -16.14 6.63 4.77
N GLY A 541 -15.91 6.04 5.96
CA GLY A 541 -14.62 5.43 6.30
C GLY A 541 -14.23 4.31 5.34
N TYR A 542 -15.17 3.44 4.98
CA TYR A 542 -14.95 2.36 4.01
C TYR A 542 -14.63 2.90 2.60
N ASN A 543 -15.38 3.89 2.11
CA ASN A 543 -15.16 4.46 0.78
C ASN A 543 -13.84 5.25 0.68
N LEU A 544 -13.44 5.91 1.77
CA LEU A 544 -12.15 6.62 1.83
C LEU A 544 -10.97 5.65 1.73
N ALA A 545 -11.06 4.49 2.38
CA ALA A 545 -10.01 3.48 2.34
C ALA A 545 -9.93 2.72 1.00
N ASN A 546 -10.95 2.80 0.15
CA ASN A 546 -11.02 2.09 -1.13
C ASN A 546 -10.62 2.95 -2.35
N GLY A 547 -10.00 4.12 -2.14
CA GLY A 547 -9.17 4.79 -3.17
C GLY A 547 -9.89 5.60 -4.27
N ASN A 548 -11.19 5.88 -4.15
CA ASN A 548 -11.93 6.66 -5.16
C ASN A 548 -12.03 8.17 -4.87
N THR A 549 -11.22 8.68 -3.95
CA THR A 549 -11.30 10.07 -3.47
C THR A 549 -10.15 10.90 -4.02
N GLN A 550 -10.45 12.03 -4.66
CA GLN A 550 -9.42 12.98 -5.06
C GLN A 550 -8.89 13.70 -3.82
N ILE A 551 -7.57 13.77 -3.67
CA ILE A 551 -6.92 14.48 -2.56
C ILE A 551 -6.07 15.61 -3.11
N ALA A 552 -6.44 16.84 -2.76
CA ALA A 552 -5.66 18.04 -2.99
C ALA A 552 -5.00 18.47 -1.68
N MET A 553 -3.72 18.78 -1.72
CA MET A 553 -2.99 19.32 -0.56
C MET A 553 -2.18 20.52 -1.01
N ASN A 554 -2.29 21.61 -0.26
CA ASN A 554 -1.69 22.89 -0.56
C ASN A 554 -0.89 23.38 0.65
N LEU A 555 0.33 23.85 0.42
CA LEU A 555 1.20 24.42 1.42
C LEU A 555 1.30 25.94 1.23
N GLN A 556 1.17 26.69 2.30
CA GLN A 556 1.37 28.14 2.37
C GLN A 556 2.47 28.43 3.40
N ILE A 557 3.57 29.04 2.95
CA ILE A 557 4.77 29.29 3.77
C ILE A 557 4.89 30.78 4.06
N ASN A 558 4.99 31.14 5.34
CA ASN A 558 5.13 32.52 5.81
C ASN A 558 4.00 33.47 5.38
N GLU A 559 2.88 32.92 4.94
CA GLU A 559 1.65 33.67 4.79
C GLU A 559 0.99 33.84 6.17
N ASP A 560 0.34 34.99 6.37
CA ASP A 560 -0.43 35.22 7.58
C ASP A 560 -1.51 34.15 7.71
N ILE A 561 -1.52 33.43 8.84
CA ILE A 561 -2.62 32.55 9.19
C ILE A 561 -3.88 33.42 9.17
N PRO A 562 -4.96 33.03 8.45
CA PRO A 562 -6.12 33.88 8.29
C PRO A 562 -6.59 34.42 9.65
N GLN A 563 -6.82 35.73 9.74
CA GLN A 563 -7.13 36.37 11.02
C GLN A 563 -8.36 35.74 11.71
N SER A 564 -9.30 35.22 10.94
CA SER A 564 -10.45 34.44 11.42
C SER A 564 -10.04 33.17 12.18
N VAL A 565 -9.00 32.48 11.72
CA VAL A 565 -8.42 31.29 12.35
C VAL A 565 -7.65 31.71 13.61
N LEU A 566 -6.81 32.75 13.54
CA LEU A 566 -6.08 33.26 14.70
C LEU A 566 -7.02 33.73 15.82
N LEU A 567 -8.13 34.39 15.47
CA LEU A 567 -9.15 34.80 16.44
C LEU A 567 -9.85 33.61 17.11
N LYS A 568 -10.08 32.52 16.39
CA LYS A 568 -10.59 31.27 16.98
C LYS A 568 -9.57 30.67 17.94
N LEU A 569 -8.31 30.52 17.51
CA LEU A 569 -7.22 30.00 18.34
C LEU A 569 -7.07 30.80 19.65
N ARG A 570 -7.09 32.14 19.57
CA ARG A 570 -7.00 33.03 20.75
C ARG A 570 -8.20 32.93 21.69
N LYS A 571 -9.42 32.80 21.16
CA LYS A 571 -10.62 32.62 22.00
C LYS A 571 -10.56 31.30 22.77
N LEU A 572 -9.94 30.28 22.18
CA LEU A 572 -9.90 28.93 22.71
C LEU A 572 -8.73 28.73 23.68
N SER A 573 -7.57 29.37 23.44
CA SER A 573 -6.49 29.41 24.44
C SER A 573 -6.93 30.09 25.74
N LEU A 574 -7.89 31.02 25.67
CA LEU A 574 -8.50 31.63 26.85
C LEU A 574 -9.47 30.69 27.60
N LEU A 575 -9.93 29.62 26.97
CA LEU A 575 -10.74 28.57 27.62
C LEU A 575 -9.87 27.54 28.34
N ASP A 576 -8.67 27.23 27.85
CA ASP A 576 -7.72 26.31 28.52
C ASP A 576 -7.21 26.84 29.88
N HIS A 577 -7.37 28.13 30.16
CA HIS A 577 -7.00 28.76 31.43
C HIS A 577 -8.16 28.96 32.41
N LYS A 578 -9.36 28.44 32.11
CA LYS A 578 -10.53 28.43 32.99
C LYS A 578 -10.91 27.02 33.35
#